data_AF-A0A0R1RET7-F1
#
_entry.id   AF-A0A0R1RET7-F1
#
_cell.length_a   1.000
_cell.length_b   1.000
_cell.length_c   1.000
_cell.angle_alpha   90.00
_cell.angle_beta   90.00
_cell.angle_gamma   90.00
#
_symmetry.space_group_name_H-M   'P 1'
#
loop_
_entity.id
_entity.type
_entity.pdbx_description
1 polymer ?
#
loop_
_entity_poly.entity_id
_entity_poly.type
_entity_poly.pdbx_seq_one_letter_code
_entity_poly.pdbx_strand_id
1 'polypeptide(L)'
;MVTLMNLNEYLEYFKNMQNKEFRWTSTNTEDGNLQMGYPIYDQTILTFIREFKTSDDFDKQYKKTLKAQKIRIKMNQKIVDQVLAIDTIDILKAMLTLIVTSEEVDEGSWARALQEGFLYQVTRALLAKQNEG
;
A
#
# COMPACT_ATOMS: atom_id res chain seq x y z
N MET A 1 -24.60 -4.68 -5.26
CA MET A 1 -24.32 -4.15 -3.92
C MET A 1 -22.91 -3.61 -3.97
N VAL A 2 -22.74 -2.34 -3.58
CA VAL A 2 -21.46 -1.64 -3.46
C VAL A 2 -20.86 -2.07 -2.12
N THR A 3 -19.61 -2.53 -2.09
CA THR A 3 -18.98 -2.98 -0.84
C THR A 3 -17.69 -2.21 -0.64
N LEU A 4 -17.76 -1.15 0.16
CA LEU A 4 -16.59 -0.47 0.69
C LEU A 4 -15.80 -1.43 1.59
N MET A 5 -14.48 -1.29 1.59
CA MET A 5 -13.64 -2.12 2.43
C MET A 5 -13.76 -1.68 3.90
N ASN A 6 -13.79 -2.64 4.83
CA ASN A 6 -13.68 -2.31 6.26
C ASN A 6 -12.22 -2.02 6.63
N LEU A 7 -11.75 -0.82 6.28
CA LEU A 7 -10.35 -0.40 6.50
C LEU A 7 -9.93 -0.40 7.98
N ASN A 8 -10.89 -0.29 8.89
CA ASN A 8 -10.64 -0.28 10.34
C ASN A 8 -10.00 -1.58 10.84
N GLU A 9 -10.32 -2.72 10.22
CA GLU A 9 -9.79 -4.04 10.61
C GLU A 9 -8.27 -4.15 10.43
N TYR A 10 -7.71 -3.36 9.52
CA TYR A 10 -6.31 -3.42 9.14
C TYR A 10 -5.45 -2.29 9.74
N LEU A 11 -6.08 -1.26 10.29
CA LEU A 11 -5.40 -0.04 10.66
C LEU A 11 -4.37 -0.25 11.78
N GLU A 12 -4.75 -1.03 12.80
CA GLU A 12 -3.87 -1.35 13.91
C GLU A 12 -2.72 -2.27 13.47
N TYR A 13 -2.98 -3.18 12.53
CA TYR A 13 -1.93 -3.99 11.92
C TYR A 13 -0.89 -3.10 11.20
N PHE A 14 -1.33 -2.17 10.33
CA PHE A 14 -0.41 -1.28 9.61
C PHE A 14 0.40 -0.39 10.54
N LYS A 15 -0.22 0.12 11.61
CA LYS A 15 0.47 0.91 12.63
C LYS A 15 1.60 0.09 13.28
N ASN A 16 1.30 -1.17 13.61
CA ASN A 16 2.24 -2.06 14.27
C ASN A 16 3.35 -2.60 13.36
N MET A 17 3.24 -2.46 12.04
CA MET A 17 4.28 -2.88 11.10
C MET A 17 5.32 -1.80 10.79
N GLN A 18 5.11 -0.57 11.26
CA GLN A 18 6.08 0.50 11.11
C GLN A 18 7.40 0.13 11.79
N ASN A 19 8.51 0.37 11.09
CA ASN A 19 9.86 0.02 11.53
C ASN A 19 10.12 -1.47 11.84
N LYS A 20 9.19 -2.40 11.52
CA LYS A 20 9.43 -3.84 11.71
C LYS A 20 10.27 -4.42 10.59
N GLU A 21 11.25 -5.26 10.92
CA GLU A 21 12.01 -5.99 9.93
C GLU A 21 11.17 -7.12 9.30
N PHE A 22 11.34 -7.31 7.99
CA PHE A 22 10.73 -8.42 7.26
C PHE A 22 11.75 -9.53 7.08
N ARG A 23 11.31 -10.79 7.22
CA ARG A 23 12.12 -11.93 6.81
C ARG A 23 12.10 -12.01 5.29
N TRP A 24 13.28 -12.15 4.69
CA TRP A 24 13.43 -12.35 3.26
C TRP A 24 13.69 -13.82 2.97
N THR A 25 13.17 -14.30 1.85
CA THR A 25 13.63 -15.58 1.31
C THR A 25 15.10 -15.43 0.89
N SER A 26 15.88 -16.46 1.16
CA SER A 26 17.28 -16.54 0.74
C SER A 26 17.46 -17.83 -0.04
N THR A 27 17.88 -17.72 -1.29
CA THR A 27 18.30 -18.88 -2.08
C THR A 27 19.83 -18.89 -2.10
N ASN A 28 20.42 -19.93 -1.53
CA ASN A 28 21.83 -20.24 -1.77
C ASN A 28 21.95 -20.71 -3.22
N THR A 29 22.53 -19.89 -4.09
CA THR A 29 22.97 -20.38 -5.39
C THR A 29 24.13 -21.36 -5.20
N GLU A 30 24.29 -22.35 -6.09
CA GLU A 30 25.36 -23.37 -6.01
C GLU A 30 26.77 -22.75 -5.97
N ASP A 31 26.92 -21.50 -6.43
CA ASP A 31 28.17 -20.73 -6.45
C ASP A 31 28.41 -19.88 -5.18
N GLY A 32 27.58 -20.02 -4.13
CA GLY A 32 27.74 -19.29 -2.87
C GLY A 32 27.32 -17.81 -2.92
N ASN A 33 26.75 -17.34 -4.03
CA ASN A 33 26.14 -16.01 -4.11
C ASN A 33 24.75 -16.00 -3.46
N LEU A 34 24.52 -15.03 -2.58
CA LEU A 34 23.23 -14.80 -1.94
C LEU A 34 22.35 -13.99 -2.92
N GLN A 35 21.35 -14.63 -3.53
CA GLN A 35 20.26 -13.88 -4.16
C GLN A 35 19.26 -13.52 -3.06
N MET A 36 19.06 -12.22 -2.82
CA MET A 36 17.92 -11.75 -2.04
C MET A 36 16.66 -12.12 -2.83
N GLY A 37 15.83 -13.00 -2.26
CA GLY A 37 14.55 -13.35 -2.84
C GLY A 37 13.49 -12.32 -2.48
N TYR A 38 12.23 -12.74 -2.41
CA TYR A 38 11.10 -11.91 -1.99
C TYR A 38 10.90 -11.93 -0.46
N PRO A 39 10.31 -10.88 0.14
CA PRO A 39 9.95 -10.90 1.56
C PRO A 39 8.80 -11.87 1.84
N ILE A 40 8.82 -12.45 3.02
CA ILE A 40 7.78 -13.38 3.49
C ILE A 40 6.67 -12.54 4.14
N TYR A 41 5.57 -12.40 3.43
CA TYR A 41 4.38 -11.70 3.90
C TYR A 41 3.51 -12.57 4.80
N ASP A 42 2.98 -11.98 5.88
CA ASP A 42 1.98 -12.64 6.72
C ASP A 42 0.60 -12.66 6.04
N GLN A 43 -0.31 -13.45 6.61
CA GLN A 43 -1.65 -13.62 6.05
C GLN A 43 -2.46 -12.32 6.08
N THR A 44 -2.22 -11.42 7.03
CA THR A 44 -3.01 -10.19 7.20
C THR A 44 -2.81 -9.25 6.04
N ILE A 45 -1.55 -8.97 5.63
CA ILE A 45 -1.31 -8.14 4.45
C ILE A 45 -1.81 -8.82 3.17
N LEU A 46 -1.63 -10.14 3.03
CA LEU A 46 -2.12 -10.86 1.84
C LEU A 46 -3.65 -10.81 1.72
N THR A 47 -4.37 -10.91 2.84
CA THR A 47 -5.83 -10.75 2.88
C THR A 47 -6.23 -9.32 2.54
N PHE A 48 -5.59 -8.31 3.14
CA PHE A 48 -5.84 -6.91 2.82
C PHE A 48 -5.71 -6.63 1.32
N ILE A 49 -4.60 -7.05 0.70
CA ILE A 49 -4.35 -6.85 -0.72
C ILE A 49 -5.46 -7.46 -1.58
N ARG A 50 -5.85 -8.70 -1.26
CA ARG A 50 -6.89 -9.43 -2.01
C ARG A 50 -8.23 -8.70 -1.92
N GLU A 51 -8.66 -8.37 -0.70
CA GLU A 51 -9.92 -7.70 -0.45
C GLU A 51 -9.94 -6.31 -1.09
N PHE A 52 -8.88 -5.52 -0.90
CA PHE A 52 -8.75 -4.20 -1.48
C PHE A 52 -8.88 -4.25 -3.00
N LYS A 53 -8.13 -5.14 -3.69
CA LYS A 53 -8.19 -5.30 -5.15
C LYS A 53 -9.60 -5.65 -5.68
N THR A 54 -10.43 -6.28 -4.86
CA THR A 54 -11.82 -6.64 -5.21
C THR A 54 -12.87 -5.60 -4.79
N SER A 55 -12.48 -4.61 -3.98
CA SER A 55 -13.38 -3.58 -3.45
C SER A 55 -13.57 -2.42 -4.42
N ASP A 56 -14.58 -1.60 -4.17
CA ASP A 56 -14.80 -0.33 -4.88
C ASP A 56 -13.82 0.79 -4.44
N ASP A 57 -12.94 0.50 -3.49
CA ASP A 57 -11.83 1.39 -3.12
C ASP A 57 -10.62 1.24 -4.06
N PHE A 58 -10.58 0.19 -4.88
CA PHE A 58 -9.55 0.00 -5.90
C PHE A 58 -9.81 0.86 -7.15
N ASP A 59 -8.95 1.86 -7.35
CA ASP A 59 -9.03 2.73 -8.53
C ASP A 59 -8.31 2.11 -9.73
N LYS A 60 -9.08 1.50 -10.63
CA LYS A 60 -8.57 0.92 -11.90
C LYS A 60 -7.85 1.94 -12.79
N GLN A 61 -8.09 3.24 -12.59
CA GLN A 61 -7.47 4.33 -13.33
C GLN A 61 -6.52 5.18 -12.47
N TYR A 62 -6.02 4.65 -11.34
CA TYR A 62 -5.21 5.39 -10.36
C TYR A 62 -4.07 6.22 -10.97
N LYS A 63 -3.40 5.71 -12.01
CA LYS A 63 -2.33 6.45 -12.70
C LYS A 63 -2.84 7.74 -13.34
N LYS A 64 -4.05 7.75 -13.91
CA LYS A 64 -4.69 8.95 -14.46
C LYS A 64 -5.16 9.88 -13.35
N THR A 65 -5.78 9.34 -12.30
CA THR A 65 -6.27 10.09 -11.13
C THR A 65 -5.14 10.87 -10.46
N LEU A 66 -4.00 10.23 -10.19
CA LEU A 66 -2.80 10.88 -9.63
C LEU A 66 -2.19 11.91 -10.59
N LYS A 67 -2.07 11.57 -11.89
CA LYS A 67 -1.52 12.49 -12.90
C LYS A 67 -2.37 13.75 -13.10
N ALA A 68 -3.69 13.65 -12.98
CA ALA A 68 -4.59 14.81 -13.07
C ALA A 68 -4.28 15.87 -12.00
N GLN A 69 -3.80 15.42 -10.83
CA GLN A 69 -3.34 16.30 -9.75
C GLN A 69 -1.82 16.59 -9.79
N LYS A 70 -1.16 16.29 -10.92
CA LYS A 70 0.30 16.45 -11.11
C LYS A 70 1.13 15.66 -10.09
N ILE A 71 0.57 14.58 -9.53
CA ILE A 71 1.26 13.69 -8.61
C ILE A 71 2.07 12.67 -9.43
N ARG A 72 3.33 12.45 -9.05
CA ARG A 72 4.18 11.44 -9.71
C ARG A 72 3.77 10.03 -9.26
N ILE A 73 3.82 9.09 -10.19
CA ILE A 73 3.54 7.67 -9.92
C ILE A 73 4.78 7.03 -9.28
N LYS A 74 5.00 7.33 -8.00
CA LYS A 74 6.12 6.80 -7.22
C LYS A 74 5.70 6.67 -5.76
N MET A 75 6.08 5.58 -5.12
CA MET A 75 5.87 5.36 -3.70
C MET A 75 7.09 5.85 -2.92
N ASN A 76 6.97 7.02 -2.29
CA ASN A 76 7.93 7.56 -1.34
C ASN A 76 7.25 8.62 -0.46
N GLN A 77 7.93 9.05 0.61
CA GLN A 77 7.38 9.98 1.59
C GLN A 77 6.88 11.29 0.94
N LYS A 78 7.66 11.89 0.02
CA LYS A 78 7.27 13.13 -0.65
C LYS A 78 5.93 13.02 -1.39
N ILE A 79 5.68 11.89 -2.06
CA ILE A 79 4.43 11.67 -2.79
C ILE A 79 3.28 11.37 -1.83
N VAL A 80 3.53 10.62 -0.76
CA VAL A 80 2.55 10.38 0.30
C VAL A 80 2.14 11.71 0.94
N ASP A 81 3.09 12.57 1.30
CA ASP A 81 2.81 13.90 1.87
C ASP A 81 1.95 14.75 0.91
N GLN A 82 2.26 14.72 -0.39
CA GLN A 82 1.48 15.45 -1.39
C GLN A 82 0.03 14.93 -1.48
N VAL A 83 -0.15 13.61 -1.42
CA VAL A 83 -1.47 12.97 -1.41
C VAL A 83 -2.25 13.35 -0.16
N LEU A 84 -1.62 13.27 1.01
CA LEU A 84 -2.24 13.62 2.30
C LEU A 84 -2.56 15.12 2.42
N ALA A 85 -1.85 15.99 1.69
CA ALA A 85 -2.18 17.41 1.62
C ALA A 85 -3.40 17.70 0.72
N ILE A 86 -3.66 16.87 -0.30
CA ILE A 86 -4.84 17.00 -1.17
C ILE A 86 -6.07 16.39 -0.50
N ASP A 87 -5.90 15.24 0.16
CA ASP A 87 -6.87 14.65 1.10
C ASP A 87 -8.29 14.44 0.55
N THR A 88 -8.41 14.00 -0.72
CA THR A 88 -9.68 13.61 -1.33
C THR A 88 -9.80 12.10 -1.42
N ILE A 89 -11.03 11.56 -1.29
CA ILE A 89 -11.30 10.11 -1.37
C ILE A 89 -10.67 9.50 -2.62
N ASP A 90 -10.88 10.09 -3.80
CA ASP A 90 -10.36 9.56 -5.06
C ASP A 90 -8.82 9.50 -5.09
N ILE A 91 -8.14 10.52 -4.54
CA ILE A 91 -6.68 10.58 -4.54
C ILE A 91 -6.09 9.62 -3.51
N LEU A 92 -6.74 9.46 -2.36
CA LEU A 92 -6.37 8.49 -1.34
C LEU A 92 -6.55 7.05 -1.85
N LYS A 93 -7.67 6.74 -2.51
CA LYS A 93 -7.92 5.45 -3.19
C LYS A 93 -6.87 5.18 -4.27
N ALA A 94 -6.54 6.19 -5.08
CA ALA A 94 -5.54 6.06 -6.13
C ALA A 94 -4.13 5.81 -5.57
N MET A 95 -3.76 6.48 -4.47
CA MET A 95 -2.48 6.25 -3.80
C MET A 95 -2.44 4.85 -3.17
N LEU A 96 -3.51 4.42 -2.50
CA LEU A 96 -3.59 3.09 -1.92
C LEU A 96 -3.51 2.00 -3.01
N THR A 97 -4.15 2.23 -4.17
CA THR A 97 -4.03 1.36 -5.34
C THR A 97 -2.60 1.31 -5.90
N LEU A 98 -1.89 2.43 -5.93
CA LEU A 98 -0.47 2.45 -6.30
C LEU A 98 0.36 1.56 -5.36
N ILE A 99 0.16 1.66 -4.05
CA ILE A 99 0.85 0.83 -3.04
C ILE A 99 0.49 -0.65 -3.24
N VAL A 100 -0.79 -0.96 -3.41
CA VAL A 100 -1.27 -2.35 -3.54
C VAL A 100 -0.75 -3.03 -4.82
N THR A 101 -0.48 -2.26 -5.87
CA THR A 101 0.02 -2.78 -7.16
C THR A 101 1.54 -2.70 -7.31
N SER A 102 2.27 -2.06 -6.39
CA SER A 102 3.71 -1.85 -6.57
C SER A 102 4.54 -3.14 -6.55
N GLU A 103 4.08 -4.18 -5.87
CA GLU A 103 4.80 -5.45 -5.76
C GLU A 103 4.95 -6.17 -7.11
N GLU A 104 4.07 -5.85 -8.06
CA GLU A 104 4.10 -6.42 -9.41
C GLU A 104 5.30 -5.89 -10.23
N VAL A 105 5.94 -4.81 -9.78
CA VAL A 105 7.02 -4.12 -10.51
C VAL A 105 8.26 -3.79 -9.66
N ASP A 106 8.14 -3.84 -8.33
CA ASP A 106 9.19 -3.57 -7.35
C ASP A 106 9.04 -4.56 -6.19
N GLU A 107 9.82 -5.64 -6.21
CA GLU A 107 9.78 -6.67 -5.18
C GLU A 107 10.13 -6.08 -3.80
N GLY A 108 9.32 -6.41 -2.79
CA GLY A 108 9.46 -5.87 -1.44
C GLY A 108 8.90 -4.47 -1.24
N SER A 109 8.17 -3.95 -2.22
CA SER A 109 7.46 -2.68 -2.09
C SER A 109 6.41 -2.69 -0.96
N TRP A 110 5.67 -3.79 -0.73
CA TRP A 110 4.71 -3.83 0.39
C TRP A 110 5.42 -3.84 1.73
N ALA A 111 6.55 -4.56 1.85
CA ALA A 111 7.38 -4.53 3.05
C ALA A 111 7.84 -3.10 3.35
N ARG A 112 8.34 -2.39 2.34
CA ARG A 112 8.72 -0.98 2.45
C ARG A 112 7.55 -0.09 2.85
N ALA A 113 6.39 -0.25 2.22
CA ALA A 113 5.18 0.54 2.51
C ALA A 113 4.65 0.33 3.94
N LEU A 114 4.79 -0.88 4.47
CA LEU A 114 4.47 -1.22 5.86
C LEU A 114 5.49 -0.58 6.82
N GLN A 115 6.79 -0.75 6.54
CA GLN A 115 7.89 -0.22 7.36
C GLN A 115 7.89 1.30 7.45
N GLU A 116 7.75 1.99 6.31
CA GLU A 116 7.72 3.45 6.20
C GLU A 116 6.35 4.02 6.64
N GLY A 117 5.36 3.16 6.91
CA GLY A 117 4.05 3.55 7.43
C GLY A 117 3.12 4.17 6.38
N PHE A 118 3.41 4.03 5.08
CA PHE A 118 2.57 4.57 4.01
C PHE A 118 1.18 3.96 3.98
N LEU A 119 1.08 2.63 4.17
CA LEU A 119 -0.21 1.96 4.28
C LEU A 119 -1.03 2.54 5.45
N TYR A 120 -0.40 2.69 6.62
CA TYR A 120 -1.09 3.28 7.78
C TYR A 120 -1.58 4.71 7.51
N GLN A 121 -0.72 5.58 6.99
CA GLN A 121 -1.04 6.99 6.76
C GLN A 121 -2.19 7.17 5.78
N VAL A 122 -2.10 6.51 4.61
CA VAL A 122 -3.09 6.64 3.54
C VAL A 122 -4.41 5.98 3.94
N THR A 123 -4.37 4.78 4.54
CA THR A 123 -5.59 4.10 5.01
C THR A 123 -6.29 4.88 6.12
N ARG A 124 -5.55 5.46 7.07
CA ARG A 124 -6.12 6.31 8.12
C ARG A 124 -6.86 7.53 7.54
N ALA A 125 -6.24 8.22 6.58
CA ALA A 125 -6.84 9.38 5.95
C ALA A 125 -8.10 9.00 5.15
N LEU A 126 -8.05 7.90 4.39
CA LEU A 126 -9.21 7.43 3.62
C LEU A 126 -10.39 7.07 4.54
N LEU A 127 -10.12 6.35 5.63
CA LEU A 127 -11.13 6.00 6.61
C LEU A 127 -11.76 7.24 7.26
N ALA A 128 -10.94 8.24 7.62
CA ALA A 128 -11.46 9.50 8.17
C ALA A 128 -12.41 10.17 7.18
N LYS A 129 -12.05 10.24 5.90
CA LYS A 129 -12.90 10.81 4.83
C LYS A 129 -14.17 10.01 4.57
N GLN A 130 -14.12 8.69 4.65
CA GLN A 130 -15.30 7.84 4.50
C GLN A 130 -16.31 8.03 5.64
N ASN A 131 -15.86 8.42 6.84
CA ASN A 131 -16.74 8.68 7.99
C ASN A 131 -17.26 10.12 8.06
N GLU A 132 -16.73 11.03 7.24
CA GLU A 132 -17.19 12.43 7.14
C GLU A 132 -18.42 12.62 6.24
N GLY A 133 -18.72 11.62 5.39
CA GLY A 133 -19.86 11.63 4.45
C GLY A 133 -21.06 10.85 4.95
#